data_AF-A0A1N6LGW8-F1
#
_entry.id   AF-A0A1N6LGW8-F1
#
_cell.length_a   1.000
_cell.length_b   1.000
_cell.length_c   1.000
_cell.angle_alpha   90.00
_cell.angle_beta   90.00
_cell.angle_gamma   90.00
#
_symmetry.space_group_name_H-M   'P 1'
#
loop_
_entity.id
_entity.type
_entity.pdbx_description
1 polymer ?
#
loop_
_entity_poly.entity_id
_entity_poly.type
_entity_poly.pdbx_seq_one_letter_code
_entity_poly.pdbx_strand_id
1 'polypeptide(L)'
;MHTNLPWYVWAAAFRLFLAAIRSNKGPSATTIMGCGDTVVLGPAPARSYVMINTPLSSQCIPFADWPIAYRFTSENYNVLNSETLASIRPLAAAAAQELARRHDLIRLMNTVRSNMPMPGWVRTEIDPSDLEKTRSWLRSRPIPAEDDVFVEWSASDGGAAIVKWGTLCEFFDDFWYPFEVVLVTDDSSGWRLLFGPNDEVRWRGRKE
;
A
#
# COMPACT_ATOMS: atom_id res chain seq x y z
N MET A 1 14.12 -26.25 16.34
CA MET A 1 14.96 -26.62 15.18
C MET A 1 14.44 -25.87 13.96
N HIS A 2 15.07 -24.75 13.60
CA HIS A 2 14.76 -24.05 12.35
C HIS A 2 15.68 -24.59 11.27
N THR A 3 15.11 -25.27 10.27
CA THR A 3 15.84 -25.70 9.09
C THR A 3 16.01 -24.51 8.15
N ASN A 4 17.22 -23.93 8.14
CA ASN A 4 17.62 -22.98 7.11
C ASN A 4 17.73 -23.72 5.77
N LEU A 5 16.68 -23.64 4.96
CA LEU A 5 16.74 -24.14 3.59
C LEU A 5 17.65 -23.20 2.77
N PRO A 6 18.59 -23.77 2.00
CA PRO A 6 19.49 -22.98 1.16
C PRO A 6 18.75 -22.07 0.18
N TRP A 7 19.32 -20.90 -0.11
CA TRP A 7 18.71 -19.87 -0.97
C TRP A 7 18.27 -20.37 -2.36
N TYR A 8 18.91 -21.42 -2.88
CA TYR A 8 18.54 -22.01 -4.16
C TYR A 8 17.20 -22.79 -4.12
N VAL A 9 16.78 -23.27 -2.94
CA VAL A 9 15.48 -23.92 -2.74
C VAL A 9 14.35 -22.89 -2.88
N TRP A 10 14.54 -21.69 -2.34
CA TRP A 10 13.62 -20.56 -2.49
C TRP A 10 13.59 -20.02 -3.92
N ALA A 11 14.75 -19.98 -4.59
CA ALA A 11 14.81 -19.60 -6.00
C ALA A 11 14.09 -20.61 -6.91
N ALA A 12 14.15 -21.91 -6.61
CA ALA A 12 13.43 -22.95 -7.32
C ALA A 12 11.90 -22.85 -7.10
N ALA A 13 11.46 -22.64 -5.85
CA ALA A 13 10.06 -22.43 -5.52
C ALA A 13 9.47 -21.19 -6.22
N PHE A 14 10.23 -20.09 -6.29
CA PHE A 14 9.81 -18.86 -6.96
C PHE A 14 9.75 -19.01 -8.49
N ARG A 15 10.68 -19.79 -9.10
CA ARG A 15 10.63 -20.10 -10.53
C ARG A 15 9.42 -20.99 -10.88
N LEU A 16 9.07 -21.95 -10.03
CA LEU A 16 7.87 -22.78 -10.20
C LEU A 16 6.59 -21.96 -10.06
N PHE A 17 6.54 -21.03 -9.10
CA PHE A 17 5.42 -20.10 -8.92
C PHE A 17 5.22 -19.19 -10.14
N LEU A 18 6.32 -18.62 -10.69
CA LEU A 18 6.25 -17.81 -11.90
C LEU A 18 5.91 -18.62 -13.16
N ALA A 19 6.33 -19.89 -13.24
CA ALA A 19 5.96 -20.80 -14.32
C ALA A 19 4.46 -21.15 -14.28
N ALA A 20 3.89 -21.34 -13.08
CA ALA A 20 2.46 -21.58 -12.88
C ALA A 20 1.60 -20.36 -13.26
N ILE A 21 2.10 -19.14 -13.04
CA ILE A 21 1.40 -17.90 -13.45
C ILE A 21 1.49 -17.66 -14.96
N ARG A 22 2.60 -18.07 -15.62
CA ARG A 22 2.79 -17.90 -17.07
C ARG A 22 2.09 -18.95 -17.93
N SER A 23 1.86 -20.15 -17.40
CA SER A 23 1.11 -21.19 -18.10
C SER A 23 -0.39 -20.98 -17.89
N ASN A 24 -1.00 -20.08 -18.66
CA ASN A 24 -2.46 -20.01 -18.79
C ASN A 24 -2.99 -21.18 -19.66
N LYS A 25 -2.65 -22.40 -19.25
CA LYS A 25 -3.27 -23.65 -19.68
C LYS A 25 -3.81 -24.30 -18.41
N GLY A 26 -5.11 -24.59 -18.40
CA GLY A 26 -5.78 -25.25 -17.29
C GLY A 26 -5.07 -26.55 -16.87
N PRO A 27 -5.35 -27.06 -15.67
CA PRO A 27 -4.61 -28.18 -15.12
C PRO A 27 -4.82 -29.44 -15.98
N SER A 28 -3.83 -29.80 -16.79
CA SER A 28 -3.67 -31.18 -17.24
C SER A 28 -3.13 -31.98 -16.07
N ALA A 29 -3.88 -33.02 -15.68
CA ALA A 29 -3.57 -33.93 -14.61
C ALA A 29 -2.11 -34.42 -14.70
N THR A 30 -1.31 -34.06 -13.70
CA THR A 30 0.00 -34.69 -13.48
C THR A 30 -0.24 -35.86 -12.53
N THR A 31 -0.26 -37.07 -13.06
CA THR A 31 -0.28 -38.29 -12.25
C THR A 31 1.09 -38.50 -11.62
N ILE A 32 1.20 -38.24 -10.31
CA ILE A 32 2.34 -38.72 -9.51
C ILE A 32 1.95 -40.11 -9.02
N MET A 33 2.60 -41.13 -9.55
CA MET A 33 2.40 -42.52 -9.12
C MET A 33 3.22 -42.76 -7.85
N GLY A 34 2.60 -42.52 -6.69
CA GLY A 34 3.12 -42.86 -5.36
C GLY A 34 2.07 -43.70 -4.63
N CYS A 35 2.47 -44.88 -4.19
CA CYS A 35 1.62 -45.86 -3.51
C CYS A 35 1.05 -45.32 -2.19
N GLY A 36 -0.28 -45.35 -2.03
CA GLY A 36 -0.97 -45.05 -0.77
C GLY A 36 -2.05 -43.96 -0.89
N ASP A 37 -3.31 -44.38 -0.83
CA ASP A 37 -4.55 -43.61 -0.60
C ASP A 37 -4.86 -42.42 -1.52
N THR A 38 -5.69 -42.70 -2.54
CA THR A 38 -6.31 -41.71 -3.41
C THR A 38 -7.33 -40.86 -2.65
N VAL A 39 -6.92 -39.70 -2.14
CA VAL A 39 -7.85 -38.65 -1.72
C VAL A 39 -8.39 -37.94 -2.97
N VAL A 40 -9.62 -38.24 -3.36
CA VAL A 40 -10.32 -37.51 -4.42
C VAL A 40 -10.72 -36.14 -3.88
N LEU A 41 -9.87 -35.14 -4.11
CA LEU A 41 -10.25 -33.74 -3.92
C LEU A 41 -11.23 -33.37 -5.04
N GLY A 42 -12.52 -33.34 -4.72
CA GLY A 42 -13.53 -32.76 -5.62
C GLY A 42 -13.18 -31.30 -5.96
N PRO A 43 -13.64 -30.79 -7.11
CA PRO A 43 -13.41 -29.39 -7.46
C PRO A 43 -13.95 -28.51 -6.34
N ALA A 44 -13.09 -27.64 -5.81
CA ALA A 44 -13.51 -26.62 -4.86
C ALA A 44 -14.72 -25.86 -5.46
N PRO A 45 -15.80 -25.63 -4.71
CA PRO A 45 -16.95 -24.91 -5.22
C PRO A 45 -16.46 -23.56 -5.73
N ALA A 46 -16.79 -23.27 -6.99
CA ALA A 46 -16.48 -21.98 -7.60
C ALA A 46 -17.17 -20.90 -6.75
N ARG A 47 -16.40 -20.24 -5.87
CA ARG A 47 -16.83 -18.99 -5.24
C ARG A 47 -16.95 -17.98 -6.37
N SER A 48 -18.19 -17.73 -6.80
CA SER A 48 -18.54 -16.55 -7.57
C SER A 48 -18.27 -15.35 -6.67
N TYR A 49 -17.07 -14.79 -6.78
CA TYR A 49 -16.82 -13.45 -6.28
C TYR A 49 -17.69 -12.52 -7.11
N VAL A 50 -18.84 -12.12 -6.56
CA VAL A 50 -19.52 -10.91 -7.01
C VAL A 50 -18.53 -9.80 -6.68
N MET A 51 -17.72 -9.41 -7.65
CA MET A 51 -16.90 -8.21 -7.60
C MET A 51 -17.87 -7.04 -7.62
N ILE A 52 -18.44 -6.70 -6.47
CA ILE A 52 -19.09 -5.42 -6.31
C ILE A 52 -17.94 -4.41 -6.35
N ASN A 53 -17.64 -3.90 -7.55
CA ASN A 53 -16.64 -2.86 -7.78
C ASN A 53 -17.18 -1.52 -7.25
N THR A 54 -17.53 -1.48 -5.97
CA THR A 54 -17.86 -0.22 -5.29
C THR A 54 -16.57 0.60 -5.24
N PRO A 55 -16.57 1.84 -5.75
CA PRO A 55 -15.41 2.72 -5.64
C PRO A 55 -14.96 2.83 -4.18
N LEU A 56 -13.65 2.88 -3.92
CA LEU A 56 -13.15 3.11 -2.56
C LEU A 56 -13.64 4.46 -2.02
N SER A 57 -13.81 5.45 -2.90
CA SER A 57 -14.28 6.80 -2.58
C SER A 57 -15.70 6.90 -2.05
N SER A 58 -16.54 5.89 -2.26
CA SER A 58 -17.91 5.86 -1.71
C SER A 58 -18.00 5.12 -0.36
N GLN A 59 -16.88 4.63 0.17
CA GLN A 59 -16.82 3.82 1.38
C GLN A 59 -16.09 4.57 2.50
N CYS A 60 -16.50 5.82 2.75
CA CYS A 60 -15.95 6.65 3.81
C CYS A 60 -16.78 6.57 5.11
N ILE A 61 -16.11 6.81 6.23
CA ILE A 61 -16.75 6.98 7.54
C ILE A 61 -16.59 8.43 8.01
N PRO A 62 -17.44 8.89 8.96
CA PRO A 62 -17.22 10.18 9.62
C PRO A 62 -15.82 10.27 10.23
N PHE A 63 -15.20 11.45 10.17
CA PHE A 63 -13.85 11.66 10.70
C PHE A 63 -13.74 11.31 12.20
N ALA A 64 -14.78 11.64 12.98
CA ALA A 64 -14.84 11.34 14.41
C ALA A 64 -14.83 9.82 14.72
N ASP A 65 -15.24 8.98 13.77
CA ASP A 65 -15.29 7.52 13.92
C ASP A 65 -13.98 6.85 13.48
N TRP A 66 -13.00 7.62 13.01
CA TRP A 66 -11.75 7.09 12.49
C TRP A 66 -10.76 6.74 13.61
N PRO A 67 -10.27 5.49 13.71
CA PRO A 67 -9.44 5.06 14.84
C PRO A 67 -8.14 5.85 15.04
N ILE A 68 -7.63 6.49 13.99
CA ILE A 68 -6.40 7.30 14.04
C ILE A 68 -6.66 8.81 13.97
N ALA A 69 -7.92 9.26 14.13
CA ALA A 69 -8.27 10.69 14.14
C ALA A 69 -7.48 11.50 15.18
N TYR A 70 -7.11 10.87 16.31
CA TYR A 70 -6.35 11.50 17.39
C TYR A 70 -5.03 12.12 16.92
N ARG A 71 -4.44 11.64 15.81
CA ARG A 71 -3.18 12.16 15.25
C ARG A 71 -3.31 13.60 14.74
N PHE A 72 -4.53 14.01 14.41
CA PHE A 72 -4.80 15.33 13.84
C PHE A 72 -5.56 16.24 14.80
N THR A 73 -6.00 15.71 15.95
CA THR A 73 -6.89 16.42 16.90
C THR A 73 -6.36 16.49 18.33
N SER A 74 -5.40 15.65 18.71
CA SER A 74 -4.84 15.65 20.07
C SER A 74 -3.69 16.64 20.19
N GLU A 75 -3.62 17.36 21.32
CA GLU A 75 -2.56 18.32 21.65
C GLU A 75 -1.15 17.70 21.75
N ASN A 76 -1.06 16.37 21.86
CA ASN A 76 0.21 15.65 21.80
C ASN A 76 0.80 15.60 20.38
N TYR A 77 0.04 16.06 19.38
CA TYR A 77 0.39 16.14 17.97
C TYR A 77 0.09 17.56 17.46
N ASN A 78 0.39 17.81 16.19
CA ASN A 78 -0.02 19.04 15.53
C ASN A 78 -1.55 19.02 15.28
N VAL A 79 -2.27 19.93 15.90
CA VAL A 79 -3.73 20.02 15.74
C VAL A 79 -4.03 20.75 14.44
N LEU A 80 -4.60 20.02 13.48
CA LEU A 80 -5.02 20.60 12.21
C LEU A 80 -6.27 21.46 12.39
N ASN A 81 -6.36 22.53 11.59
CA ASN A 81 -7.54 23.39 11.61
C ASN A 81 -8.77 22.66 11.04
N SER A 82 -9.98 23.17 11.33
CA SER A 82 -11.24 22.53 10.94
C SER A 82 -11.43 22.40 9.43
N GLU A 83 -10.91 23.32 8.64
CA GLU A 83 -10.97 23.28 7.18
C GLU A 83 -10.13 22.14 6.62
N THR A 84 -8.90 22.00 7.12
CA THR A 84 -8.00 20.89 6.77
C THR A 84 -8.61 19.55 7.19
N LEU A 85 -9.13 19.45 8.41
CA LEU A 85 -9.78 18.22 8.90
C LEU A 85 -10.98 17.82 8.03
N ALA A 86 -11.78 18.78 7.57
CA ALA A 86 -12.91 18.51 6.69
C ALA A 86 -12.51 17.96 5.31
N SER A 87 -11.27 18.20 4.88
CA SER A 87 -10.74 17.64 3.63
C SER A 87 -10.29 16.17 3.75
N ILE A 88 -10.12 15.67 4.97
CA ILE A 88 -9.72 14.29 5.24
C ILE A 88 -10.97 13.42 5.30
N ARG A 89 -11.06 12.43 4.40
CA ARG A 89 -12.19 11.50 4.32
C ARG A 89 -11.71 10.08 4.63
N PRO A 90 -11.82 9.63 5.89
CA PRO A 90 -11.36 8.31 6.28
C PRO A 90 -12.14 7.20 5.58
N LEU A 91 -11.44 6.13 5.24
CA LEU A 91 -12.06 4.94 4.65
C LEU A 91 -12.64 4.05 5.75
N ALA A 92 -13.76 3.40 5.45
CA ALA A 92 -14.28 2.30 6.23
C ALA A 92 -13.26 1.14 6.25
N ALA A 93 -13.28 0.34 7.31
CA ALA A 93 -12.31 -0.74 7.52
C ALA A 93 -12.17 -1.69 6.31
N ALA A 94 -13.29 -2.08 5.68
CA ALA A 94 -13.27 -2.94 4.50
C ALA A 94 -12.56 -2.29 3.29
N ALA A 95 -12.79 -1.00 3.06
CA ALA A 95 -12.13 -0.24 1.98
C ALA A 95 -10.65 -0.01 2.27
N ALA A 96 -10.29 0.28 3.53
CA ALA A 96 -8.90 0.38 3.97
C ALA A 96 -8.14 -0.95 3.77
N GLN A 97 -8.77 -2.08 4.09
CA GLN A 97 -8.19 -3.41 3.85
C GLN A 97 -7.99 -3.72 2.37
N GLU A 98 -8.96 -3.37 1.51
CA GLU A 98 -8.81 -3.55 0.06
C GLU A 98 -7.69 -2.67 -0.50
N LEU A 99 -7.58 -1.41 -0.04
CA LEU A 99 -6.48 -0.53 -0.42
C LEU A 99 -5.13 -1.12 0.01
N ALA A 100 -5.02 -1.60 1.25
CA ALA A 100 -3.81 -2.22 1.74
C ALA A 100 -3.44 -3.49 0.95
N ARG A 101 -4.42 -4.30 0.55
CA ARG A 101 -4.21 -5.47 -0.32
C ARG A 101 -3.62 -5.07 -1.68
N ARG A 102 -4.01 -3.92 -2.24
CA ARG A 102 -3.39 -3.36 -3.47
C ARG A 102 -1.92 -2.95 -3.23
N HIS A 103 -1.57 -2.62 -1.99
CA HIS A 103 -0.26 -2.17 -1.56
C HIS A 103 0.69 -3.28 -1.08
N ASP A 104 0.19 -4.49 -0.77
CA ASP A 104 0.96 -5.59 -0.19
C ASP A 104 2.28 -5.88 -0.91
N LEU A 105 2.28 -5.89 -2.24
CA LEU A 105 3.49 -6.14 -3.02
C LEU A 105 4.55 -5.05 -2.81
N ILE A 106 4.12 -3.78 -2.66
CA ILE A 106 5.02 -2.66 -2.41
C ILE A 106 5.59 -2.77 -1.00
N ARG A 107 4.73 -3.06 -0.01
CA ARG A 107 5.14 -3.27 1.38
C ARG A 107 6.16 -4.40 1.47
N LEU A 108 5.90 -5.54 0.84
CA LEU A 108 6.82 -6.67 0.78
C LEU A 108 8.17 -6.28 0.15
N MET A 109 8.15 -5.53 -0.95
CA MET A 109 9.38 -5.04 -1.59
C MET A 109 10.17 -4.09 -0.66
N ASN A 110 9.49 -3.25 0.11
CA ASN A 110 10.13 -2.34 1.06
C ASN A 110 10.74 -3.09 2.26
N THR A 111 10.00 -4.04 2.84
CA THR A 111 10.44 -4.83 4.01
C THR A 111 11.60 -5.77 3.69
N VAL A 112 11.58 -6.43 2.54
CA VAL A 112 12.63 -7.41 2.17
C VAL A 112 13.91 -6.73 1.70
N ARG A 113 13.86 -5.45 1.28
CA ARG A 113 14.95 -4.79 0.55
C ARG A 113 15.04 -3.28 0.82
N SER A 114 15.13 -2.88 2.09
CA SER A 114 15.29 -1.46 2.48
C SER A 114 16.39 -0.73 1.71
N ASN A 115 17.46 -1.43 1.29
CA ASN A 115 18.63 -0.87 0.61
C ASN A 115 18.83 -1.22 -0.87
N MET A 116 17.89 -1.91 -1.55
CA MET A 116 18.07 -2.16 -3.00
C MET A 116 17.49 -1.04 -3.85
N PRO A 117 18.12 -0.73 -5.01
CA PRO A 117 17.54 0.15 -6.00
C PRO A 117 16.15 -0.36 -6.37
N MET A 118 15.14 0.50 -6.27
CA MET A 118 13.81 0.24 -6.82
C MET A 118 13.75 0.86 -8.23
N PRO A 119 13.86 0.07 -9.31
CA PRO A 119 13.95 0.65 -10.66
C PRO A 119 12.73 1.50 -11.00
N GLY A 120 12.98 2.70 -11.53
CA GLY A 120 11.93 3.68 -11.87
C GLY A 120 11.38 4.47 -10.70
N TRP A 121 11.94 4.31 -9.49
CA TRP A 121 11.65 5.18 -8.36
C TRP A 121 12.71 6.26 -8.24
N VAL A 122 12.27 7.47 -7.95
CA VAL A 122 13.12 8.58 -7.50
C VAL A 122 12.86 8.81 -6.01
N ARG A 123 13.84 9.36 -5.30
CA ARG A 123 13.72 9.60 -3.86
C ARG A 123 14.25 10.97 -3.47
N THR A 124 13.78 11.47 -2.34
CA THR A 124 14.43 12.55 -1.59
C THR A 124 14.44 12.19 -0.11
N GLU A 125 15.42 12.72 0.61
CA GLU A 125 15.53 12.59 2.07
C GLU A 125 14.68 13.69 2.71
N ILE A 126 14.02 13.32 3.80
CA ILE A 126 13.22 14.21 4.63
C ILE A 126 14.17 14.77 5.68
N ASP A 127 14.44 16.06 5.59
CA ASP A 127 15.24 16.79 6.58
C ASP A 127 14.30 17.47 7.58
N PRO A 128 14.28 17.06 8.87
CA PRO A 128 13.45 17.69 9.88
C PRO A 128 13.75 19.19 10.09
N SER A 129 14.94 19.65 9.68
CA SER A 129 15.32 21.06 9.75
C SER A 129 14.89 21.89 8.53
N ASP A 130 14.48 21.24 7.43
CA ASP A 130 14.03 21.87 6.19
C ASP A 130 12.89 21.07 5.54
N LEU A 131 11.71 21.14 6.17
CA LEU A 131 10.51 20.49 5.67
C LEU A 131 10.05 21.06 4.32
N GLU A 132 10.32 22.35 4.03
CA GLU A 132 9.94 22.99 2.77
C GLU A 132 10.60 22.33 1.56
N LYS A 133 11.83 21.82 1.70
CA LYS A 133 12.46 21.02 0.65
C LYS A 133 11.62 19.81 0.26
N THR A 134 11.09 19.08 1.24
CA THR A 134 10.21 17.93 0.99
C THR A 134 8.87 18.38 0.41
N ARG A 135 8.25 19.44 0.97
CA ARG A 135 6.98 19.99 0.44
C ARG A 135 7.13 20.41 -1.02
N SER A 136 8.20 21.13 -1.37
CA SER A 136 8.52 21.53 -2.74
C SER A 136 8.72 20.32 -3.66
N TRP A 137 9.42 19.29 -3.18
CA TRP A 137 9.61 18.05 -3.94
C TRP A 137 8.27 17.32 -4.20
N LEU A 138 7.37 17.27 -3.21
CA LEU A 138 6.01 16.73 -3.38
C LEU A 138 5.21 17.58 -4.39
N ARG A 139 5.14 18.90 -4.20
CA ARG A 139 4.43 19.82 -5.12
C ARG A 139 4.94 19.75 -6.56
N SER A 140 6.20 19.38 -6.78
CA SER A 140 6.78 19.20 -8.12
C SER A 140 6.31 17.95 -8.87
N ARG A 141 5.54 17.04 -8.23
CA ARG A 141 4.98 15.86 -8.90
C ARG A 141 3.87 16.28 -9.86
N PRO A 142 3.65 15.55 -10.97
CA PRO A 142 2.60 15.86 -11.94
C PRO A 142 1.21 15.43 -11.44
N ILE A 143 0.82 15.91 -10.25
CA ILE A 143 -0.46 15.63 -9.59
C ILE A 143 -1.08 16.98 -9.23
N PRO A 144 -2.26 17.32 -9.78
CA PRO A 144 -2.99 18.54 -9.39
C PRO A 144 -3.25 18.60 -7.89
N ALA A 145 -3.17 19.79 -7.29
CA ALA A 145 -3.40 19.97 -5.86
C ALA A 145 -4.81 19.53 -5.40
N GLU A 146 -5.80 19.65 -6.29
CA GLU A 146 -7.20 19.31 -6.04
C GLU A 146 -7.54 17.82 -6.25
N ASP A 147 -6.58 17.02 -6.73
CA ASP A 147 -6.82 15.61 -6.96
C ASP A 147 -6.90 14.85 -5.62
N ASP A 148 -7.86 13.93 -5.56
CA ASP A 148 -7.99 13.01 -4.44
C ASP A 148 -6.88 11.95 -4.51
N VAL A 149 -6.18 11.77 -3.40
CA VAL A 149 -5.19 10.71 -3.22
C VAL A 149 -5.55 9.86 -2.01
N PHE A 150 -5.21 8.59 -2.10
CA PHE A 150 -5.45 7.59 -1.05
C PHE A 150 -4.16 7.45 -0.24
N VAL A 151 -4.26 7.67 1.06
CA VAL A 151 -3.16 7.51 2.02
C VAL A 151 -3.46 6.29 2.87
N GLU A 152 -2.49 5.39 3.00
CA GLU A 152 -2.63 4.13 3.74
C GLU A 152 -1.43 3.92 4.67
N TRP A 153 -1.72 3.79 5.97
CA TRP A 153 -0.74 3.57 7.04
C TRP A 153 -0.62 2.08 7.38
N SER A 154 -1.76 1.43 7.61
CA SER A 154 -1.83 0.00 7.93
C SER A 154 -3.23 -0.57 7.70
N ALA A 155 -3.27 -1.80 7.18
CA ALA A 155 -4.47 -2.60 6.99
C ALA A 155 -5.16 -3.00 8.31
N SER A 156 -4.39 -3.20 9.39
CA SER A 156 -4.89 -3.81 10.63
C SER A 156 -5.86 -2.93 11.38
N ASP A 157 -5.69 -1.61 11.30
CA ASP A 157 -6.36 -0.64 12.18
C ASP A 157 -7.29 0.32 11.42
N GLY A 158 -7.57 0.04 10.15
CA GLY A 158 -8.36 0.94 9.30
C GLY A 158 -7.68 2.29 9.05
N GLY A 159 -6.34 2.31 9.11
CA GLY A 159 -5.54 3.51 8.87
C GLY A 159 -5.45 3.77 7.37
N ALA A 160 -6.53 4.25 6.77
CA ALA A 160 -6.52 4.79 5.42
C ALA A 160 -7.53 5.93 5.26
N ALA A 161 -7.20 6.90 4.41
CA ALA A 161 -8.04 8.06 4.12
C ALA A 161 -7.85 8.56 2.70
N ILE A 162 -8.82 9.32 2.23
CA ILE A 162 -8.72 10.13 1.02
C ILE A 162 -8.46 11.56 1.44
N VAL A 163 -7.48 12.19 0.82
CA VAL A 163 -7.12 13.60 1.03
C VAL A 163 -6.85 14.28 -0.30
N LYS A 164 -6.85 15.61 -0.30
CA LYS A 164 -6.35 16.37 -1.45
C LYS A 164 -4.83 16.28 -1.51
N TRP A 165 -4.28 16.18 -2.71
CA TRP A 165 -2.83 16.17 -2.91
C TRP A 165 -2.17 17.43 -2.33
N GLY A 166 -2.80 18.60 -2.48
CA GLY A 166 -2.34 19.85 -1.88
C GLY A 166 -2.26 19.77 -0.36
N THR A 167 -3.30 19.23 0.29
CA THR A 167 -3.32 19.01 1.74
C THR A 167 -2.19 18.08 2.18
N LEU A 168 -1.99 16.96 1.46
CA LEU A 168 -0.90 16.04 1.78
C LEU A 168 0.48 16.70 1.60
N CYS A 169 0.67 17.51 0.57
CA CYS A 169 1.94 18.22 0.36
C CYS A 169 2.23 19.22 1.48
N GLU A 170 1.21 19.94 1.93
CA GLU A 170 1.35 20.96 2.97
C GLU A 170 1.63 20.34 4.35
N PHE A 171 0.91 19.27 4.68
CA PHE A 171 0.91 18.69 6.03
C PHE A 171 1.55 17.30 6.07
N PHE A 172 2.45 16.96 5.13
CA PHE A 172 2.97 15.59 4.98
C PHE A 172 3.57 15.03 6.29
N ASP A 173 4.17 15.90 7.10
CA ASP A 173 4.77 15.63 8.40
C ASP A 173 3.75 15.30 9.50
N ASP A 174 2.47 15.63 9.28
CA ASP A 174 1.36 15.18 10.12
C ASP A 174 0.80 13.82 9.65
N PHE A 175 0.97 13.50 8.36
CA PHE A 175 0.55 12.24 7.77
C PHE A 175 1.59 11.12 7.93
N TRP A 176 2.85 11.41 8.25
CA TRP A 176 3.91 10.41 8.34
C TRP A 176 4.86 10.66 9.52
N TYR A 177 5.23 9.59 10.22
CA TYR A 177 6.23 9.60 11.28
C TYR A 177 7.42 8.67 10.94
N PRO A 178 8.66 8.98 11.41
CA PRO A 178 9.90 8.27 11.05
C PRO A 178 9.96 6.74 11.24
N PHE A 179 8.99 6.13 11.91
CA PHE A 179 8.92 4.68 12.14
C PHE A 179 7.84 3.99 11.28
N GLU A 180 7.15 4.74 10.44
CA GLU A 180 6.01 4.27 9.67
C GLU A 180 6.32 4.11 8.18
N VAL A 181 5.52 3.26 7.55
CA VAL A 181 5.44 3.13 6.11
C VAL A 181 4.08 3.62 5.69
N VAL A 182 4.05 4.77 5.03
CA VAL A 182 2.82 5.37 4.50
C VAL A 182 2.86 5.29 2.98
N LEU A 183 1.86 4.64 2.41
CA LEU A 183 1.71 4.50 0.96
C LEU A 183 0.63 5.44 0.45
N VAL A 184 0.95 6.12 -0.64
CA VAL A 184 0.06 7.07 -1.29
C VAL A 184 -0.09 6.72 -2.76
N THR A 185 -1.33 6.72 -3.24
CA THR A 185 -1.70 6.35 -4.62
C THR A 185 -2.90 7.17 -5.07
N ASP A 186 -3.15 7.20 -6.38
CA ASP A 186 -4.49 7.49 -6.91
C ASP A 186 -5.35 6.21 -6.97
N ASP A 187 -6.63 6.34 -7.34
CA ASP A 187 -7.53 5.17 -7.48
C ASP A 187 -7.08 4.23 -8.62
N SER A 188 -6.36 4.76 -9.61
CA SER A 188 -5.88 4.00 -10.78
C SER A 188 -4.62 3.16 -10.49
N SER A 189 -3.95 3.40 -9.37
CA SER A 189 -2.63 2.83 -9.03
C SER A 189 -1.53 3.11 -10.06
N GLY A 190 -1.70 4.17 -10.88
CA GLY A 190 -0.81 4.51 -11.98
C GLY A 190 0.55 5.03 -11.50
N TRP A 191 0.54 5.87 -10.47
CA TRP A 191 1.74 6.33 -9.77
C TRP A 191 1.65 5.90 -8.30
N ARG A 192 2.80 5.88 -7.63
CA ARG A 192 2.90 5.49 -6.22
C ARG A 192 3.89 6.39 -5.50
N LEU A 193 3.58 6.71 -4.26
CA LEU A 193 4.49 7.38 -3.34
C LEU A 193 4.56 6.58 -2.05
N LEU A 194 5.76 6.51 -1.48
CA LEU A 194 6.08 5.77 -0.28
C LEU A 194 6.88 6.69 0.64
N PHE A 195 6.34 7.00 1.81
CA PHE A 195 7.14 7.48 2.92
C PHE A 195 7.70 6.26 3.66
N GLY A 196 9.02 6.20 3.76
CA GLY A 196 9.75 5.09 4.38
C GLY A 196 10.20 5.41 5.80
N PRO A 197 10.56 4.40 6.59
CA PRO A 197 10.97 4.55 7.99
C PRO A 197 12.41 5.06 8.17
N ASN A 198 13.05 5.57 7.11
CA ASN A 198 14.44 6.02 7.11
C ASN A 198 14.52 7.48 6.64
N ASP A 199 13.55 8.30 7.03
CA ASP A 199 13.45 9.71 6.64
C ASP A 199 13.58 9.90 5.12
N GLU A 200 12.87 9.09 4.35
CA GLU A 200 12.88 9.19 2.89
C GLU A 200 11.48 9.12 2.33
N VAL A 201 11.27 9.86 1.24
CA VAL A 201 10.09 9.72 0.39
C VAL A 201 10.53 9.25 -0.99
N ARG A 202 9.87 8.21 -1.48
CA ARG A 202 10.12 7.59 -2.79
C ARG A 202 8.87 7.76 -3.66
N TRP A 203 9.06 8.16 -4.91
CA TRP A 203 7.98 8.29 -5.90
C TRP A 203 8.28 7.48 -7.15
N ARG A 204 7.24 6.86 -7.70
CA ARG A 204 7.23 6.22 -9.01
C ARG A 204 6.09 6.80 -9.83
N GLY A 205 6.44 7.42 -10.95
CA GLY A 205 5.46 7.94 -11.91
C GLY A 205 4.70 6.86 -12.67
N ARG A 206 3.72 7.31 -13.46
CA ARG A 206 2.98 6.46 -14.40
C ARG A 206 3.96 5.87 -15.42
N LYS A 207 3.74 4.61 -15.80
CA LYS A 207 4.39 4.06 -16.99
C LYS A 207 3.72 4.67 -18.20
N GLU A 208 4.49 5.43 -18.98
CA GLU A 208 4.13 5.84 -20.35
C GLU A 208 4.03 4.63 -21.28
#